data_AF-A0A3D3Z0S8-F1
#
_entry.id   AF-A0A3D3Z0S8-F1
#
_cell.length_a   1.000
_cell.length_b   1.000
_cell.length_c   1.000
_cell.angle_alpha   90.00
_cell.angle_beta   90.00
_cell.angle_gamma   90.00
#
_symmetry.space_group_name_H-M   'P 1'
#
loop_
_entity.id
_entity.type
_entity.pdbx_description
1 polymer ?
#
loop_
_entity_poly.entity_id
_entity_poly.type
_entity_poly.pdbx_seq_one_letter_code
_entity_poly.pdbx_strand_id
1 'polypeptide(L)'
;MGNRWIKVASAALLLGMVSACGGGGGSSPPAGGGGGVVTPRATAAEASRFLIQSTFGPTEAEIEATRDTTFAAWITAQQALPEGALALDYLNTRRDQLRNPPAPAAPNPTADVSSSNFYEYFWREAVTSQDQLRERTKFALSQIFVISFAEPQMNVRGLGSYYDMLGRNAFGNYRQLLEDVTLHPMMGVYLTHMANQKEDLTTGRSPDENFAREVMQLMSIGLFELNNDGTQKLDSSGNPIPTYTAADISNLAKVFTGFSWFATTPTNSTFSGGGRNDASFVNPMIAYPNFHSISEKRFLGTVIPATTTPNPAGDLKIALDTIFNHPNVGPFIGKQMIQRLVTSNPSPAYVNRVANVFNNNGSGVRGDMAAVVRAVLLDSEARNMSAGVDANFGKLREPVIRMTGLMRALNAASTNGLWPVGSTSASTSLGQSPMASPSVFNFFRPGYTPPNTKTGTQGLVAPEMQIVDEVTVAGYMNTMQTTVNTGIGTSSDVKLSYVKEMAVAADPAALVDRVNYLLTYGNMTAARRQQIIDAVTAVTIPSGGTTTQAQIDAALLNRSKLAVYLTVVSPDYILQR
;
A
#
# COMPACT_ATOMS: atom_id res chain seq x y z
N MET A 1 49.19 6.17 -25.58
CA MET A 1 48.74 7.24 -26.50
C MET A 1 47.27 7.03 -26.80
N GLY A 2 46.41 8.03 -26.58
CA GLY A 2 45.02 8.05 -27.06
C GLY A 2 43.93 7.91 -25.99
N ASN A 3 43.71 8.96 -25.19
CA ASN A 3 42.56 9.14 -24.31
C ASN A 3 41.22 9.09 -25.07
N ARG A 4 40.19 8.43 -24.52
CA ARG A 4 38.78 8.77 -24.80
C ARG A 4 37.93 8.71 -23.53
N TRP A 5 37.49 9.90 -23.14
CA TRP A 5 36.50 10.19 -22.11
C TRP A 5 35.09 9.94 -22.66
N ILE A 6 34.21 9.30 -21.88
CA ILE A 6 32.77 9.27 -22.14
C ILE A 6 32.12 10.34 -21.25
N LYS A 7 31.51 11.33 -21.89
CA LYS A 7 30.75 12.41 -21.26
C LYS A 7 29.30 11.96 -21.02
N VAL A 8 28.83 12.26 -19.81
CA VAL A 8 27.43 12.22 -19.37
C VAL A 8 26.63 13.28 -20.15
N ALA A 9 25.49 12.89 -20.73
CA ALA A 9 24.56 13.80 -21.38
C ALA A 9 23.33 14.01 -20.48
N SER A 10 23.20 15.22 -19.95
CA SER A 10 22.01 15.74 -19.28
C SER A 10 21.00 16.20 -20.34
N ALA A 11 19.78 15.66 -20.32
CA ALA A 11 18.68 16.13 -21.16
C ALA A 11 17.80 17.10 -20.35
N ALA A 12 17.87 18.39 -20.70
CA ALA A 12 16.93 19.42 -20.23
C ALA A 12 15.77 19.51 -21.23
N LEU A 13 14.54 19.28 -20.79
CA LEU A 13 13.34 19.52 -21.59
C LEU A 13 12.87 20.98 -21.41
N LEU A 14 13.02 21.77 -22.47
CA LEU A 14 12.35 23.07 -22.67
C LEU A 14 11.11 22.81 -23.53
N LEU A 15 9.91 23.06 -22.99
CA LEU A 15 8.66 23.06 -23.75
C LEU A 15 8.32 24.50 -24.16
N GLY A 16 8.53 24.79 -25.45
CA GLY A 16 8.11 26.03 -26.10
C GLY A 16 6.62 26.03 -26.42
N MET A 17 5.96 27.15 -26.15
CA MET A 17 4.59 27.42 -26.55
C MET A 17 4.53 27.74 -28.05
N VAL A 18 3.62 27.09 -28.78
CA VAL A 18 3.29 27.42 -30.17
C VAL A 18 2.14 28.43 -30.15
N SER A 19 2.42 29.67 -30.54
CA SER A 19 1.39 30.67 -30.86
C SER A 19 1.01 30.54 -32.33
N ALA A 20 -0.27 30.28 -32.60
CA ALA A 20 -0.84 30.31 -33.93
C ALA A 20 -1.12 31.76 -34.38
N CYS A 21 -0.62 32.12 -35.56
CA CYS A 21 -0.96 33.34 -36.26
C CYS A 21 -2.31 33.20 -36.99
N GLY A 22 -3.19 34.20 -36.86
CA GLY A 22 -4.35 34.41 -37.71
C GLY A 22 -4.76 35.88 -37.63
N GLY A 23 -4.59 36.62 -38.72
CA GLY A 23 -4.72 38.08 -38.77
C GLY A 23 -6.08 38.60 -39.23
N GLY A 24 -6.32 39.88 -38.92
CA GLY A 24 -7.01 40.83 -39.80
C GLY A 24 -8.46 41.24 -39.46
N GLY A 25 -8.64 42.52 -39.11
CA GLY A 25 -9.88 43.27 -39.38
C GLY A 25 -10.56 43.87 -38.15
N GLY A 26 -10.58 45.20 -38.06
CA GLY A 26 -10.96 45.94 -36.84
C GLY A 26 -12.45 46.09 -36.58
N SER A 27 -12.79 46.21 -35.30
CA SER A 27 -13.69 47.22 -34.71
C SER A 27 -13.89 46.87 -33.23
N SER A 28 -13.62 47.82 -32.33
CA SER A 28 -13.72 47.63 -30.88
C SER A 28 -15.18 47.61 -30.40
N PRO A 29 -15.54 46.69 -29.50
CA PRO A 29 -16.47 46.98 -28.40
C PRO A 29 -15.91 46.49 -27.03
N PRO A 30 -16.56 46.81 -25.90
CA PRO A 30 -15.88 47.27 -24.69
C PRO A 30 -15.26 46.17 -23.83
N ALA A 31 -14.35 46.61 -22.96
CA ALA A 31 -13.64 45.84 -21.95
C ALA A 31 -14.55 44.87 -21.18
N GLY A 32 -14.51 43.60 -21.57
CA GLY A 32 -14.95 42.49 -20.73
C GLY A 32 -13.81 42.12 -19.81
N GLY A 33 -13.96 42.41 -18.51
CA GLY A 33 -13.05 41.95 -17.47
C GLY A 33 -12.98 40.43 -17.49
N GLY A 34 -11.94 39.90 -18.12
CA GLY A 34 -11.54 38.50 -18.03
C GLY A 34 -11.02 38.24 -16.62
N GLY A 35 -11.95 38.11 -15.66
CA GLY A 35 -11.67 37.42 -14.42
C GLY A 35 -11.38 35.97 -14.77
N GLY A 36 -10.13 35.68 -15.13
CA GLY A 36 -9.63 34.32 -15.14
C GLY A 36 -9.99 33.74 -13.79
N VAL A 37 -10.75 32.65 -13.79
CA VAL A 37 -11.06 31.91 -12.56
C VAL A 37 -9.72 31.43 -12.03
N VAL A 38 -9.11 32.20 -11.13
CA VAL A 38 -7.95 31.78 -10.39
C VAL A 38 -8.47 30.69 -9.47
N THR A 39 -8.26 29.42 -9.85
CA THR A 39 -8.54 28.31 -8.95
C THR A 39 -7.73 28.59 -7.67
N PRO A 40 -8.38 28.71 -6.49
CA PRO A 40 -7.67 29.02 -5.28
C PRO A 40 -6.58 27.98 -5.03
N ARG A 41 -5.36 28.45 -4.73
CA ARG A 41 -4.24 27.61 -4.32
C ARG A 41 -4.69 26.77 -3.12
N ALA A 42 -4.47 25.47 -3.15
CA ALA A 42 -4.78 24.62 -2.00
C ALA A 42 -4.01 25.11 -0.76
N THR A 43 -4.66 25.06 0.39
CA THR A 43 -3.99 25.29 1.67
C THR A 43 -3.02 24.15 1.94
N ALA A 44 -2.03 24.39 2.80
CA ALA A 44 -1.10 23.33 3.19
C ALA A 44 -1.80 22.16 3.90
N ALA A 45 -2.89 22.43 4.63
CA ALA A 45 -3.68 21.39 5.28
C ALA A 45 -4.43 20.52 4.24
N GLU A 46 -5.01 21.12 3.21
CA GLU A 46 -5.64 20.38 2.09
C GLU A 46 -4.62 19.52 1.33
N ALA A 47 -3.47 20.10 1.00
CA ALA A 47 -2.39 19.39 0.30
C ALA A 47 -1.85 18.23 1.14
N SER A 48 -1.62 18.46 2.44
CA SER A 48 -1.13 17.44 3.35
C SER A 48 -2.12 16.30 3.53
N ARG A 49 -3.41 16.62 3.72
CA ARG A 49 -4.49 15.62 3.83
C ARG A 49 -4.59 14.76 2.58
N PHE A 50 -4.45 15.36 1.41
CA PHE A 50 -4.37 14.60 0.18
C PHE A 50 -3.14 13.67 0.18
N LEU A 51 -1.97 14.21 0.48
CA LEU A 51 -0.70 13.47 0.42
C LEU A 51 -0.63 12.32 1.43
N ILE A 52 -1.16 12.45 2.65
CA ILE A 52 -1.19 11.30 3.59
C ILE A 52 -2.09 10.15 3.12
N GLN A 53 -3.10 10.46 2.30
CA GLN A 53 -4.00 9.46 1.74
C GLN A 53 -3.43 8.85 0.45
N SER A 54 -2.55 9.57 -0.25
CA SER A 54 -2.00 9.19 -1.56
C SER A 54 -0.52 8.77 -1.56
N THR A 55 0.20 8.90 -0.45
CA THR A 55 1.63 8.58 -0.33
C THR A 55 1.92 7.84 0.98
N PHE A 56 3.19 7.48 1.24
CA PHE A 56 3.65 7.01 2.54
C PHE A 56 3.86 8.14 3.58
N GLY A 57 3.45 9.36 3.26
CA GLY A 57 3.48 10.54 4.10
C GLY A 57 4.17 11.70 3.37
N PRO A 58 3.73 12.95 3.54
CA PRO A 58 4.29 14.06 2.78
C PRO A 58 5.69 14.46 3.26
N THR A 59 6.52 14.91 2.32
CA THR A 59 7.66 15.79 2.60
C THR A 59 7.22 17.26 2.58
N GLU A 60 7.99 18.15 3.21
CA GLU A 60 7.73 19.61 3.15
C GLU A 60 7.68 20.14 1.71
N ALA A 61 8.57 19.63 0.85
CA ALA A 61 8.63 20.04 -0.56
C ALA A 61 7.40 19.58 -1.35
N GLU A 62 6.89 18.37 -1.10
CA GLU A 62 5.69 17.87 -1.75
C GLU A 62 4.44 18.64 -1.31
N ILE A 63 4.35 19.05 -0.04
CA ILE A 63 3.25 19.90 0.43
C ILE A 63 3.24 21.18 -0.39
N GLU A 64 4.37 21.88 -0.47
CA GLU A 64 4.45 23.14 -1.23
C GLU A 64 4.15 22.96 -2.72
N ALA A 65 4.76 21.96 -3.37
CA ALA A 65 4.55 21.70 -4.79
C ALA A 65 3.10 21.31 -5.11
N THR A 66 2.45 20.55 -4.23
CA THR A 66 1.07 20.09 -4.43
C THR A 66 0.07 21.25 -4.32
N ARG A 67 0.39 22.28 -3.55
CA ARG A 67 -0.44 23.49 -3.46
C ARG A 67 -0.50 24.26 -4.78
N ASP A 68 0.54 24.15 -5.61
CA ASP A 68 0.68 24.86 -6.88
C ASP A 68 0.08 24.09 -8.08
N THR A 69 -0.59 22.98 -7.83
CA THR A 69 -1.30 22.18 -8.84
C THR A 69 -2.68 21.76 -8.34
N THR A 70 -3.46 21.11 -9.19
CA THR A 70 -4.70 20.45 -8.76
C THR A 70 -4.40 19.01 -8.34
N PHE A 71 -5.17 18.47 -7.39
CA PHE A 71 -5.02 17.06 -6.99
C PHE A 71 -5.24 16.10 -8.16
N ALA A 72 -6.15 16.43 -9.08
CA ALA A 72 -6.36 15.65 -10.29
C ALA A 72 -5.11 15.61 -11.18
N ALA A 73 -4.46 16.76 -11.40
CA ALA A 73 -3.22 16.86 -12.16
C ALA A 73 -2.05 16.15 -11.47
N TRP A 74 -1.95 16.25 -10.13
CA TRP A 74 -0.97 15.48 -9.36
C TRP A 74 -1.16 13.97 -9.54
N ILE A 75 -2.40 13.46 -9.46
CA ILE A 75 -2.70 12.03 -9.68
C ILE A 75 -2.30 11.63 -11.11
N THR A 76 -2.64 12.43 -12.11
CA THR A 76 -2.25 12.17 -13.50
C THR A 76 -0.73 12.08 -13.64
N ALA A 77 0.02 13.00 -13.04
CA ALA A 77 1.47 12.98 -13.07
C ALA A 77 2.05 11.73 -12.39
N GLN A 78 1.54 11.37 -11.22
CA GLN A 78 1.97 10.18 -10.49
C GLN A 78 1.64 8.86 -11.21
N GLN A 79 0.47 8.77 -11.85
CA GLN A 79 0.08 7.59 -12.64
C GLN A 79 0.92 7.43 -13.91
N ALA A 80 1.45 8.52 -14.46
CA ALA A 80 2.32 8.51 -15.62
C ALA A 80 3.79 8.17 -15.30
N LEU A 81 4.18 8.17 -14.02
CA LEU A 81 5.54 7.77 -13.64
C LEU A 81 5.75 6.28 -13.94
N PRO A 82 6.94 5.91 -14.47
CA PRO A 82 7.32 4.51 -14.59
C PRO A 82 7.36 3.88 -13.20
N GLU A 83 7.23 2.56 -13.15
CA GLU A 83 7.44 1.82 -11.92
C GLU A 83 8.86 2.07 -11.38
N GLY A 84 8.95 2.32 -10.08
CA GLY A 84 10.21 2.51 -9.36
C GLY A 84 11.09 1.26 -9.33
N ALA A 85 12.02 1.20 -8.39
CA ALA A 85 12.88 0.02 -8.25
C ALA A 85 12.04 -1.22 -7.91
N LEU A 86 12.38 -2.37 -8.48
CA LEU A 86 11.69 -3.64 -8.25
C LEU A 86 12.30 -4.41 -7.08
N ALA A 87 11.45 -5.02 -6.25
CA ALA A 87 11.85 -5.83 -5.11
C ALA A 87 12.67 -7.05 -5.56
N LEU A 88 12.25 -7.73 -6.63
CA LEU A 88 12.96 -8.89 -7.15
C LEU A 88 14.37 -8.52 -7.61
N ASP A 89 14.55 -7.39 -8.30
CA ASP A 89 15.85 -6.93 -8.77
C ASP A 89 16.78 -6.55 -7.61
N TYR A 90 16.23 -5.88 -6.60
CA TYR A 90 16.96 -5.61 -5.36
C TYR A 90 17.42 -6.90 -4.67
N LEU A 91 16.51 -7.87 -4.52
CA LEU A 91 16.80 -9.15 -3.89
C LEU A 91 17.82 -9.97 -4.69
N ASN A 92 17.75 -9.97 -6.02
CA ASN A 92 18.76 -10.60 -6.88
C ASN A 92 20.14 -9.99 -6.65
N THR A 93 20.21 -8.65 -6.69
CA THR A 93 21.45 -7.90 -6.43
C THR A 93 22.00 -8.23 -5.05
N ARG A 94 21.13 -8.26 -4.03
CA ARG A 94 21.54 -8.54 -2.66
C ARG A 94 22.03 -9.97 -2.49
N ARG A 95 21.37 -10.94 -3.12
CA ARG A 95 21.79 -12.34 -3.15
C ARG A 95 23.19 -12.48 -3.75
N ASP A 96 23.45 -11.80 -4.86
CA ASP A 96 24.75 -11.86 -5.53
C ASP A 96 25.87 -11.25 -4.66
N GLN A 97 25.57 -10.17 -3.94
CA GLN A 97 26.48 -9.59 -2.94
C GLN A 97 26.72 -10.53 -1.75
N LEU A 98 25.70 -11.24 -1.28
CA LEU A 98 25.84 -12.21 -0.18
C LEU A 98 26.66 -13.43 -0.60
N ARG A 99 26.54 -13.85 -1.87
CA ARG A 99 27.33 -14.96 -2.43
C ARG A 99 28.76 -14.56 -2.74
N ASN A 100 28.98 -13.31 -3.11
CA ASN A 100 30.29 -12.75 -3.48
C ASN A 100 30.63 -11.52 -2.62
N PRO A 101 30.79 -11.68 -1.30
CA PRO A 101 31.13 -10.56 -0.43
C PRO A 101 32.54 -10.03 -0.75
N PRO A 102 32.81 -8.73 -0.48
CA PRO A 102 34.17 -8.20 -0.57
C PRO A 102 35.14 -8.93 0.37
N ALA A 103 36.42 -9.01 -0.03
CA ALA A 103 37.49 -9.54 0.80
C ALA A 103 37.56 -8.79 2.16
N PRO A 104 37.89 -9.45 3.28
CA PRO A 104 38.47 -10.80 3.37
C PRO A 104 37.46 -11.95 3.45
N ALA A 105 36.16 -11.68 3.38
CA ALA A 105 35.15 -12.73 3.41
C ALA A 105 35.24 -13.61 2.15
N ALA A 106 35.18 -14.93 2.32
CA ALA A 106 35.19 -15.88 1.21
C ALA A 106 33.81 -15.94 0.52
N PRO A 107 33.75 -16.19 -0.80
CA PRO A 107 32.50 -16.47 -1.50
C PRO A 107 31.70 -17.60 -0.85
N ASN A 108 30.39 -17.44 -0.75
CA ASN A 108 29.46 -18.43 -0.24
C ASN A 108 28.36 -18.71 -1.27
N PRO A 109 28.52 -19.69 -2.17
CA PRO A 109 27.56 -19.93 -3.25
C PRO A 109 26.16 -20.35 -2.77
N THR A 110 26.02 -20.79 -1.52
CA THR A 110 24.73 -21.19 -0.94
C THR A 110 24.07 -20.08 -0.14
N ALA A 111 24.70 -18.91 0.02
CA ALA A 111 24.07 -17.75 0.62
C ALA A 111 22.83 -17.33 -0.20
N ASP A 112 21.78 -16.92 0.51
CA ASP A 112 20.55 -16.45 -0.09
C ASP A 112 19.96 -15.28 0.72
N VAL A 113 19.03 -14.57 0.10
CA VAL A 113 18.31 -13.47 0.73
C VAL A 113 17.30 -13.99 1.76
N SER A 114 17.02 -13.13 2.74
CA SER A 114 15.99 -13.34 3.77
C SER A 114 14.91 -12.26 3.69
N SER A 115 13.84 -12.39 4.47
CA SER A 115 12.81 -11.34 4.60
C SER A 115 13.40 -9.99 5.03
N SER A 116 14.49 -9.96 5.80
CA SER A 116 15.21 -8.74 6.14
C SER A 116 15.67 -7.95 4.91
N ASN A 117 16.06 -8.63 3.83
CA ASN A 117 16.46 -7.96 2.59
C ASN A 117 15.27 -7.43 1.80
N PHE A 118 14.08 -8.02 1.96
CA PHE A 118 12.86 -7.41 1.42
C PHE A 118 12.48 -6.15 2.22
N TYR A 119 12.66 -6.17 3.54
CA TYR A 119 12.39 -4.99 4.37
C TYR A 119 13.35 -3.83 4.05
N GLU A 120 14.63 -4.12 3.79
CA GLU A 120 15.59 -3.14 3.26
C GLU A 120 15.03 -2.40 2.02
N TYR A 121 14.56 -3.17 1.03
CA TYR A 121 13.90 -2.64 -0.16
C TYR A 121 12.66 -1.81 0.20
N PHE A 122 11.74 -2.38 0.99
CA PHE A 122 10.47 -1.73 1.29
C PHE A 122 10.68 -0.37 1.96
N TRP A 123 11.52 -0.29 3.01
CA TRP A 123 11.72 0.95 3.75
C TRP A 123 12.40 2.01 2.90
N ARG A 124 13.33 1.62 2.03
CA ARG A 124 13.93 2.52 1.05
C ARG A 124 12.88 3.07 0.11
N GLU A 125 12.15 2.22 -0.60
CA GLU A 125 11.20 2.67 -1.63
C GLU A 125 10.02 3.46 -1.03
N ALA A 126 9.45 3.00 0.08
CA ALA A 126 8.40 3.73 0.77
C ALA A 126 8.82 5.17 1.13
N VAL A 127 10.11 5.38 1.48
CA VAL A 127 10.63 6.70 1.85
C VAL A 127 11.16 7.51 0.66
N THR A 128 11.72 6.87 -0.38
CA THR A 128 12.49 7.59 -1.42
C THR A 128 11.93 7.55 -2.83
N SER A 129 11.01 6.63 -3.15
CA SER A 129 10.51 6.49 -4.53
C SER A 129 9.70 7.71 -4.96
N GLN A 130 9.77 8.04 -6.25
CA GLN A 130 9.07 9.19 -6.83
C GLN A 130 7.60 8.88 -7.15
N ASP A 131 7.28 7.62 -7.47
CA ASP A 131 5.95 7.10 -7.78
C ASP A 131 5.17 6.73 -6.51
N GLN A 132 5.14 7.63 -5.53
CA GLN A 132 4.51 7.44 -4.23
C GLN A 132 3.06 6.94 -4.29
N LEU A 133 2.27 7.38 -5.28
CA LEU A 133 0.91 6.88 -5.44
C LEU A 133 0.88 5.39 -5.81
N ARG A 134 1.81 4.94 -6.66
CA ARG A 134 1.94 3.52 -7.02
C ARG A 134 2.36 2.70 -5.81
N GLU A 135 3.38 3.16 -5.09
CA GLU A 135 3.86 2.51 -3.86
C GLU A 135 2.76 2.39 -2.81
N ARG A 136 1.99 3.47 -2.60
CA ARG A 136 0.89 3.48 -1.62
C ARG A 136 -0.28 2.59 -2.03
N THR A 137 -0.58 2.52 -3.33
CA THR A 137 -1.60 1.64 -3.91
C THR A 137 -1.16 0.18 -3.85
N LYS A 138 0.09 -0.12 -4.21
CA LYS A 138 0.73 -1.45 -4.10
C LYS A 138 0.63 -2.00 -2.68
N PHE A 139 0.93 -1.17 -1.68
CA PHE A 139 0.77 -1.56 -0.27
C PHE A 139 -0.70 -1.82 0.11
N ALA A 140 -1.65 -1.01 -0.36
CA ALA A 140 -3.07 -1.27 -0.14
C ALA A 140 -3.51 -2.61 -0.78
N LEU A 141 -3.05 -2.90 -2.00
CA LEU A 141 -3.34 -4.16 -2.70
C LEU A 141 -2.73 -5.37 -1.99
N SER A 142 -1.51 -5.27 -1.42
CA SER A 142 -0.91 -6.37 -0.64
C SER A 142 -1.71 -6.74 0.61
N GLN A 143 -2.57 -5.84 1.07
CA GLN A 143 -3.45 -6.02 2.22
C GLN A 143 -4.85 -6.52 1.86
N ILE A 144 -5.13 -6.67 0.55
CA ILE A 144 -6.33 -7.30 -0.01
C ILE A 144 -5.96 -8.68 -0.58
N PHE A 145 -4.91 -8.73 -1.39
CA PHE A 145 -4.35 -9.95 -1.96
C PHE A 145 -3.20 -10.47 -1.10
N VAL A 146 -3.55 -10.98 0.08
CA VAL A 146 -2.60 -11.32 1.14
C VAL A 146 -1.78 -12.56 0.80
N ILE A 147 -0.46 -12.43 0.89
CA ILE A 147 0.51 -13.51 1.15
C ILE A 147 1.49 -13.02 2.21
N SER A 148 2.23 -13.93 2.88
CA SER A 148 2.98 -13.52 4.07
C SER A 148 4.33 -14.21 4.27
N PHE A 149 5.36 -13.44 4.63
CA PHE A 149 6.63 -13.93 5.17
C PHE A 149 6.49 -14.71 6.49
N ALA A 150 5.33 -14.67 7.14
CA ALA A 150 5.06 -15.51 8.31
C ALA A 150 4.94 -17.01 7.95
N GLU A 151 4.69 -17.34 6.68
CA GLU A 151 4.60 -18.71 6.22
C GLU A 151 5.99 -19.28 5.85
N PRO A 152 6.46 -20.36 6.51
CA PRO A 152 7.82 -20.88 6.30
C PRO A 152 8.10 -21.39 4.88
N GLN A 153 7.07 -21.75 4.12
CA GLN A 153 7.20 -22.32 2.77
C GLN A 153 7.40 -21.26 1.67
N MET A 154 7.35 -19.98 2.04
CA MET A 154 7.44 -18.86 1.12
C MET A 154 8.87 -18.62 0.61
N ASN A 155 9.02 -18.44 -0.69
CA ASN A 155 10.29 -18.04 -1.29
C ASN A 155 10.44 -16.51 -1.26
N VAL A 156 11.55 -16.01 -0.70
CA VAL A 156 11.77 -14.56 -0.51
C VAL A 156 11.76 -13.79 -1.84
N ARG A 157 12.44 -14.31 -2.87
CA ARG A 157 12.44 -13.71 -4.21
C ARG A 157 11.06 -13.74 -4.84
N GLY A 158 10.32 -14.84 -4.65
CA GLY A 158 8.92 -14.97 -5.07
C GLY A 158 7.99 -13.95 -4.39
N LEU A 159 8.17 -13.66 -3.10
CA LEU A 159 7.38 -12.59 -2.45
C LEU A 159 7.74 -11.20 -3.00
N GLY A 160 9.03 -10.99 -3.30
CA GLY A 160 9.47 -9.80 -4.02
C GLY A 160 8.76 -9.65 -5.36
N SER A 161 8.75 -10.69 -6.20
CA SER A 161 8.08 -10.65 -7.50
C SER A 161 6.57 -10.50 -7.40
N TYR A 162 5.95 -11.06 -6.36
CA TYR A 162 4.53 -10.86 -6.08
C TYR A 162 4.23 -9.39 -5.77
N TYR A 163 5.05 -8.77 -4.91
CA TYR A 163 4.91 -7.36 -4.57
C TYR A 163 5.08 -6.47 -5.81
N ASP A 164 6.06 -6.78 -6.67
CA ASP A 164 6.26 -6.09 -7.96
C ASP A 164 5.06 -6.26 -8.90
N MET A 165 4.46 -7.45 -8.96
CA MET A 165 3.23 -7.69 -9.76
C MET A 165 2.07 -6.80 -9.31
N LEU A 166 1.91 -6.58 -7.99
CA LEU A 166 0.90 -5.66 -7.45
C LEU A 166 1.18 -4.20 -7.87
N GLY A 167 2.45 -3.79 -7.92
CA GLY A 167 2.87 -2.45 -8.38
C GLY A 167 2.57 -2.20 -9.86
N ARG A 168 2.88 -3.19 -10.70
CA ARG A 168 2.55 -3.20 -12.13
C ARG A 168 1.05 -3.04 -12.38
N ASN A 169 0.24 -3.73 -11.58
CA ASN A 169 -1.22 -3.72 -11.69
C ASN A 169 -1.92 -2.59 -10.92
N ALA A 170 -1.19 -1.75 -10.18
CA ALA A 170 -1.76 -0.70 -9.33
C ALA A 170 -2.70 0.26 -10.09
N PHE A 171 -2.42 0.50 -11.37
CA PHE A 171 -3.20 1.35 -12.27
C PHE A 171 -3.71 0.59 -13.51
N GLY A 172 -3.67 -0.75 -13.47
CA GLY A 172 -4.09 -1.62 -14.57
C GLY A 172 -5.58 -1.94 -14.53
N ASN A 173 -5.95 -3.09 -15.08
CA ASN A 173 -7.31 -3.60 -15.01
C ASN A 173 -7.44 -4.66 -13.91
N TYR A 174 -8.49 -4.55 -13.09
CA TYR A 174 -8.73 -5.47 -11.98
C TYR A 174 -8.90 -6.93 -12.42
N ARG A 175 -9.47 -7.19 -13.61
CA ARG A 175 -9.55 -8.54 -14.16
C ARG A 175 -8.18 -9.14 -14.40
N GLN A 176 -7.23 -8.35 -14.92
CA GLN A 176 -5.85 -8.78 -15.13
C GLN A 176 -5.16 -9.02 -13.78
N LEU A 177 -5.31 -8.10 -12.83
CA LEU A 177 -4.78 -8.26 -11.47
C LEU A 177 -5.26 -9.56 -10.82
N LEU A 178 -6.54 -9.90 -10.95
CA LEU A 178 -7.09 -11.13 -10.39
C LEU A 178 -6.43 -12.39 -10.99
N GLU A 179 -6.17 -12.40 -12.30
CA GLU A 179 -5.48 -13.50 -12.98
C GLU A 179 -4.01 -13.58 -12.62
N ASP A 180 -3.31 -12.45 -12.58
CA ASP A 180 -1.92 -12.39 -12.19
C ASP A 180 -1.73 -12.89 -10.75
N VAL A 181 -2.66 -12.55 -9.84
CA VAL A 181 -2.71 -13.10 -8.47
C VAL A 181 -2.97 -14.60 -8.51
N THR A 182 -4.00 -15.07 -9.24
CA THR A 182 -4.35 -16.49 -9.33
C THR A 182 -3.18 -17.34 -9.83
N LEU A 183 -2.42 -16.85 -10.79
CA LEU A 183 -1.32 -17.58 -11.41
C LEU A 183 0.02 -17.34 -10.72
N HIS A 184 0.13 -16.40 -9.77
CA HIS A 184 1.41 -16.19 -9.11
C HIS A 184 1.78 -17.40 -8.22
N PRO A 185 3.00 -17.96 -8.34
CA PRO A 185 3.37 -19.18 -7.61
C PRO A 185 3.29 -19.03 -6.09
N MET A 186 3.61 -17.85 -5.54
CA MET A 186 3.50 -17.61 -4.09
C MET A 186 2.05 -17.59 -3.59
N MET A 187 1.09 -17.12 -4.40
CA MET A 187 -0.32 -17.25 -4.07
C MET A 187 -0.76 -18.72 -4.16
N GLY A 188 -0.27 -19.43 -5.18
CA GLY A 188 -0.37 -20.89 -5.31
C GLY A 188 0.00 -21.64 -4.03
N VAL A 189 1.16 -21.32 -3.46
CA VAL A 189 1.63 -21.94 -2.22
C VAL A 189 0.81 -21.48 -1.02
N TYR A 190 0.55 -20.16 -0.90
CA TYR A 190 -0.11 -19.57 0.26
C TYR A 190 -1.56 -20.05 0.45
N LEU A 191 -2.31 -20.20 -0.65
CA LEU A 191 -3.70 -20.68 -0.65
C LEU A 191 -3.85 -22.09 -1.23
N THR A 192 -2.76 -22.86 -1.17
CA THR A 192 -2.74 -24.31 -1.39
C THR A 192 -3.30 -24.80 -2.73
N HIS A 193 -3.43 -23.93 -3.74
CA HIS A 193 -3.82 -24.35 -5.09
C HIS A 193 -2.63 -24.65 -6.02
N MET A 194 -1.41 -24.46 -5.56
CA MET A 194 -0.20 -25.00 -6.20
C MET A 194 -0.25 -26.52 -6.24
N ALA A 195 -0.12 -27.10 -7.43
CA ALA A 195 -0.20 -28.54 -7.66
C ALA A 195 -1.54 -29.17 -7.18
N ASN A 196 -2.62 -28.39 -7.18
CA ASN A 196 -3.96 -28.89 -6.87
C ASN A 196 -4.39 -29.90 -7.94
N GLN A 197 -4.93 -31.04 -7.52
CA GLN A 197 -5.29 -32.13 -8.43
C GLN A 197 -6.80 -32.24 -8.58
N LYS A 198 -7.22 -32.64 -9.78
CA LYS A 198 -8.59 -33.07 -10.04
C LYS A 198 -9.04 -34.18 -9.09
N GLU A 199 -10.35 -34.23 -8.92
CA GLU A 199 -11.04 -35.26 -8.18
C GLU A 199 -10.70 -36.67 -8.68
N ASP A 200 -10.73 -37.63 -7.76
CA ASP A 200 -10.51 -39.04 -8.04
C ASP A 200 -11.41 -39.88 -7.15
N LEU A 201 -12.42 -40.49 -7.79
CA LEU A 201 -13.45 -41.29 -7.12
C LEU A 201 -12.90 -42.61 -6.55
N THR A 202 -11.76 -43.11 -7.04
CA THR A 202 -11.15 -44.34 -6.53
C THR A 202 -10.42 -44.09 -5.21
N THR A 203 -9.73 -42.96 -5.10
CA THR A 203 -8.99 -42.60 -3.87
C THR A 203 -9.80 -41.73 -2.91
N GLY A 204 -10.93 -41.17 -3.36
CA GLY A 204 -11.73 -40.20 -2.62
C GLY A 204 -11.11 -38.80 -2.59
N ARG A 205 -10.14 -38.50 -3.46
CA ARG A 205 -9.49 -37.18 -3.54
C ARG A 205 -10.49 -36.14 -4.05
N SER A 206 -10.55 -35.01 -3.36
CA SER A 206 -11.23 -33.79 -3.80
C SER A 206 -10.20 -32.68 -4.06
N PRO A 207 -10.45 -31.77 -5.01
CA PRO A 207 -9.65 -30.56 -5.18
C PRO A 207 -9.58 -29.74 -3.89
N ASP A 208 -8.44 -29.10 -3.64
CA ASP A 208 -8.29 -28.12 -2.56
C ASP A 208 -9.17 -26.89 -2.85
N GLU A 209 -9.96 -26.50 -1.86
CA GLU A 209 -10.99 -25.46 -1.95
C GLU A 209 -10.53 -24.08 -1.47
N ASN A 210 -9.34 -23.97 -0.87
CA ASN A 210 -8.92 -22.80 -0.13
C ASN A 210 -8.83 -21.56 -1.05
N PHE A 211 -8.11 -21.65 -2.17
CA PHE A 211 -8.09 -20.55 -3.16
C PHE A 211 -9.47 -20.21 -3.71
N ALA A 212 -10.31 -21.22 -4.00
CA ALA A 212 -11.67 -20.99 -4.52
C ALA A 212 -12.56 -20.21 -3.54
N ARG A 213 -12.42 -20.49 -2.24
CA ARG A 213 -13.09 -19.73 -1.19
C ARG A 213 -12.56 -18.30 -1.13
N GLU A 214 -11.25 -18.12 -1.03
CA GLU A 214 -10.69 -16.80 -0.73
C GLU A 214 -10.70 -15.85 -1.93
N VAL A 215 -10.58 -16.37 -3.16
CA VAL A 215 -10.73 -15.55 -4.37
C VAL A 215 -12.13 -14.93 -4.43
N MET A 216 -13.17 -15.63 -3.97
CA MET A 216 -14.53 -15.10 -3.84
C MET A 216 -14.69 -14.22 -2.60
N GLN A 217 -14.30 -14.73 -1.43
CA GLN A 217 -14.60 -14.16 -0.12
C GLN A 217 -13.80 -12.89 0.20
N LEU A 218 -12.50 -12.89 -0.08
CA LEU A 218 -11.59 -11.84 0.38
C LEU A 218 -11.14 -10.94 -0.76
N MET A 219 -11.06 -11.51 -1.96
CA MET A 219 -10.45 -10.85 -3.12
C MET A 219 -11.45 -10.42 -4.18
N SER A 220 -12.77 -10.59 -4.03
CA SER A 220 -13.69 -10.11 -5.08
C SER A 220 -15.11 -9.80 -4.62
N ILE A 221 -15.88 -10.78 -4.16
CA ILE A 221 -17.33 -10.64 -4.00
C ILE A 221 -17.80 -10.60 -2.55
N GLY A 222 -16.97 -11.00 -1.59
CA GLY A 222 -17.36 -10.98 -0.18
C GLY A 222 -18.33 -12.10 0.19
N LEU A 223 -18.75 -12.13 1.46
CA LEU A 223 -19.65 -13.14 2.02
C LEU A 223 -21.13 -12.93 1.66
N PHE A 224 -21.55 -11.68 1.46
CA PHE A 224 -22.95 -11.30 1.30
C PHE A 224 -23.15 -10.41 0.09
N GLU A 225 -24.26 -10.57 -0.63
CA GLU A 225 -24.65 -9.70 -1.72
C GLU A 225 -24.71 -8.24 -1.26
N LEU A 226 -24.22 -7.34 -2.11
CA LEU A 226 -24.14 -5.92 -1.83
C LEU A 226 -25.03 -5.14 -2.81
N ASN A 227 -25.66 -4.10 -2.29
CA ASN A 227 -26.07 -2.97 -3.11
C ASN A 227 -24.81 -2.24 -3.63
N ASN A 228 -24.96 -1.44 -4.68
CA ASN A 228 -23.83 -0.72 -5.27
C ASN A 228 -23.21 0.32 -4.31
N ASP A 229 -23.93 0.71 -3.26
CA ASP A 229 -23.46 1.57 -2.17
C ASP A 229 -22.73 0.81 -1.04
N GLY A 230 -22.50 -0.49 -1.21
CA GLY A 230 -21.79 -1.34 -0.26
C GLY A 230 -22.60 -1.75 0.98
N THR A 231 -23.88 -1.42 1.06
CA THR A 231 -24.80 -1.99 2.04
C THR A 231 -25.18 -3.42 1.66
N GLN A 232 -25.46 -4.27 2.65
CA GLN A 232 -25.86 -5.66 2.39
C GLN A 232 -27.29 -5.69 1.82
N LYS A 233 -27.51 -6.53 0.81
CA LYS A 233 -28.87 -6.89 0.40
C LYS A 233 -29.47 -7.84 1.44
N LEU A 234 -30.73 -7.59 1.77
CA LEU A 234 -31.48 -8.37 2.74
C LEU A 234 -32.60 -9.14 2.04
N ASP A 235 -32.88 -10.35 2.50
CA ASP A 235 -34.04 -11.12 2.08
C ASP A 235 -35.35 -10.54 2.66
N SER A 236 -36.49 -11.16 2.34
CA SER A 236 -37.80 -10.74 2.86
C SER A 236 -37.93 -10.84 4.39
N SER A 237 -37.02 -11.55 5.05
CA SER A 237 -36.98 -11.74 6.50
C SER A 237 -35.98 -10.78 7.18
N GLY A 238 -35.27 -9.94 6.42
CA GLY A 238 -34.28 -9.01 6.93
C GLY A 238 -32.87 -9.62 7.13
N ASN A 239 -32.60 -10.83 6.64
CA ASN A 239 -31.30 -11.46 6.76
C ASN A 239 -30.39 -11.13 5.55
N PRO A 240 -29.07 -10.95 5.74
CA PRO A 240 -28.13 -10.78 4.64
C PRO A 240 -28.13 -11.99 3.68
N ILE A 241 -28.16 -11.72 2.38
CA ILE A 241 -28.16 -12.75 1.34
C ILE A 241 -26.71 -13.22 1.08
N PRO A 242 -26.36 -14.51 1.24
CA PRO A 242 -25.02 -15.01 0.93
C PRO A 242 -24.69 -14.90 -0.57
N THR A 243 -23.44 -14.58 -0.92
CA THR A 243 -22.98 -14.50 -2.33
C THR A 243 -22.78 -15.85 -3.01
N TYR A 244 -22.45 -16.88 -2.23
CA TYR A 244 -22.14 -18.21 -2.72
C TYR A 244 -22.48 -19.27 -1.67
N THR A 245 -22.54 -20.51 -2.13
CA THR A 245 -22.77 -21.70 -1.31
C THR A 245 -21.49 -22.54 -1.18
N ALA A 246 -21.52 -23.55 -0.32
CA ALA A 246 -20.44 -24.55 -0.28
C ALA A 246 -20.26 -25.26 -1.63
N ALA A 247 -21.35 -25.49 -2.38
CA ALA A 247 -21.28 -26.14 -3.68
C ALA A 247 -20.57 -25.27 -4.73
N ASP A 248 -20.73 -23.95 -4.68
CA ASP A 248 -19.99 -23.03 -5.56
C ASP A 248 -18.48 -23.13 -5.30
N ILE A 249 -18.07 -23.22 -4.03
CA ILE A 249 -16.67 -23.38 -3.64
C ILE A 249 -16.10 -24.69 -4.19
N SER A 250 -16.75 -25.83 -3.90
CA SER A 250 -16.26 -27.14 -4.34
C SER A 250 -16.19 -27.26 -5.87
N ASN A 251 -17.11 -26.64 -6.60
CA ASN A 251 -17.10 -26.66 -8.06
C ASN A 251 -16.10 -25.68 -8.67
N LEU A 252 -15.95 -24.49 -8.10
CA LEU A 252 -14.94 -23.54 -8.52
C LEU A 252 -13.52 -24.09 -8.25
N ALA A 253 -13.32 -24.83 -7.16
CA ALA A 253 -12.05 -25.50 -6.85
C ALA A 253 -11.53 -26.39 -7.99
N LYS A 254 -12.45 -27.06 -8.71
CA LYS A 254 -12.11 -27.87 -9.91
C LYS A 254 -11.45 -27.04 -11.00
N VAL A 255 -11.80 -25.76 -11.15
CA VAL A 255 -11.20 -24.85 -12.14
C VAL A 255 -9.70 -24.65 -11.84
N PHE A 256 -9.33 -24.57 -10.56
CA PHE A 256 -7.96 -24.29 -10.15
C PHE A 256 -7.08 -25.56 -10.06
N THR A 257 -7.58 -26.70 -10.49
CA THR A 257 -6.78 -27.94 -10.58
C THR A 257 -5.85 -27.91 -11.78
N GLY A 258 -4.73 -28.61 -11.69
CA GLY A 258 -3.77 -28.73 -12.79
C GLY A 258 -2.95 -27.47 -13.05
N PHE A 259 -2.85 -26.54 -12.11
CA PHE A 259 -1.86 -25.45 -12.16
C PHE A 259 -0.71 -25.74 -11.21
N SER A 260 0.53 -25.56 -11.68
CA SER A 260 1.71 -25.78 -10.83
C SER A 260 2.92 -24.98 -11.33
N TRP A 261 4.05 -25.17 -10.66
CA TRP A 261 5.34 -24.55 -10.91
C TRP A 261 5.67 -24.39 -12.39
N PHE A 262 6.19 -23.22 -12.74
CA PHE A 262 6.79 -22.99 -14.04
C PHE A 262 7.94 -23.98 -14.28
N ALA A 263 7.91 -24.62 -15.44
CA ALA A 263 8.96 -25.49 -15.96
C ALA A 263 9.03 -25.33 -17.49
N THR A 264 10.25 -25.31 -18.03
CA THR A 264 10.49 -25.26 -19.48
C THR A 264 10.05 -26.54 -20.20
N THR A 265 10.04 -27.67 -19.50
CA THR A 265 9.58 -28.96 -19.99
C THR A 265 8.60 -29.56 -18.97
N PRO A 266 7.30 -29.27 -19.09
CA PRO A 266 6.28 -29.73 -18.15
C PRO A 266 6.14 -31.26 -18.17
N THR A 267 6.21 -31.90 -17.00
CA THR A 267 6.00 -33.33 -16.81
C THR A 267 5.20 -33.58 -15.53
N ASN A 268 4.77 -34.83 -15.29
CA ASN A 268 4.16 -35.20 -14.01
C ASN A 268 5.11 -34.98 -12.82
N SER A 269 6.44 -35.07 -13.03
CA SER A 269 7.42 -34.78 -11.98
C SER A 269 7.49 -33.29 -11.67
N THR A 270 7.49 -32.42 -12.69
CA THR A 270 7.55 -30.97 -12.47
C THR A 270 6.25 -30.41 -11.92
N PHE A 271 5.10 -31.03 -12.22
CA PHE A 271 3.83 -30.74 -11.54
C PHE A 271 3.96 -30.89 -10.02
N SER A 272 4.61 -31.95 -9.55
CA SER A 272 4.88 -32.17 -8.12
C SER A 272 6.09 -31.38 -7.58
N GLY A 273 6.65 -30.45 -8.35
CA GLY A 273 7.79 -29.62 -7.96
C GLY A 273 9.17 -30.25 -8.16
N GLY A 274 9.27 -31.33 -8.94
CA GLY A 274 10.55 -31.88 -9.40
C GLY A 274 11.28 -30.90 -10.33
N GLY A 275 12.60 -30.76 -10.17
CA GLY A 275 13.42 -29.89 -11.02
C GLY A 275 13.19 -28.38 -10.88
N ARG A 276 12.52 -27.93 -9.80
CA ARG A 276 12.32 -26.50 -9.51
C ARG A 276 13.65 -25.75 -9.48
N ASN A 277 13.63 -24.54 -10.03
CA ASN A 277 14.76 -23.62 -10.03
C ASN A 277 14.28 -22.19 -9.70
N ASP A 278 15.19 -21.22 -9.77
CA ASP A 278 14.89 -19.81 -9.47
C ASP A 278 13.70 -19.25 -10.26
N ALA A 279 13.49 -19.69 -11.50
CA ALA A 279 12.40 -19.22 -12.36
C ALA A 279 11.05 -19.77 -11.89
N SER A 280 11.02 -20.97 -11.29
CA SER A 280 9.78 -21.58 -10.77
C SER A 280 9.09 -20.73 -9.70
N PHE A 281 9.84 -19.92 -8.95
CA PHE A 281 9.31 -19.12 -7.85
C PHE A 281 8.84 -17.70 -8.25
N VAL A 282 9.20 -17.24 -9.45
CA VAL A 282 8.93 -15.87 -9.90
C VAL A 282 8.15 -15.78 -11.21
N ASN A 283 8.11 -16.87 -11.99
CA ASN A 283 7.27 -16.94 -13.18
C ASN A 283 5.87 -17.46 -12.82
N PRO A 284 4.82 -17.04 -13.55
CA PRO A 284 3.47 -17.56 -13.35
C PRO A 284 3.43 -19.09 -13.42
N MET A 285 2.57 -19.68 -12.59
CA MET A 285 2.20 -21.08 -12.69
C MET A 285 1.68 -21.39 -14.09
N ILE A 286 1.94 -22.62 -14.54
CA ILE A 286 1.52 -23.11 -15.85
C ILE A 286 0.54 -24.28 -15.70
N ALA A 287 -0.21 -24.52 -16.76
CA ALA A 287 -1.15 -25.62 -16.82
C ALA A 287 -0.47 -26.98 -17.04
N TYR A 288 -0.98 -27.99 -16.35
CA TYR A 288 -0.62 -29.40 -16.43
C TYR A 288 -1.91 -30.20 -16.69
N PRO A 289 -2.27 -30.41 -17.96
CA PRO A 289 -3.60 -30.90 -18.33
C PRO A 289 -3.96 -32.27 -17.72
N ASN A 290 -2.98 -33.14 -17.48
CA ASN A 290 -3.19 -34.45 -16.85
C ASN A 290 -3.86 -34.37 -15.47
N PHE A 291 -3.65 -33.26 -14.75
CA PHE A 291 -4.13 -33.05 -13.38
C PHE A 291 -5.34 -32.12 -13.30
N HIS A 292 -5.82 -31.60 -14.44
CA HIS A 292 -6.97 -30.71 -14.48
C HIS A 292 -8.30 -31.48 -14.59
N SER A 293 -9.31 -31.00 -13.89
CA SER A 293 -10.64 -31.60 -13.84
C SER A 293 -11.37 -31.41 -15.17
N ILE A 294 -11.92 -32.50 -15.71
CA ILE A 294 -12.77 -32.49 -16.91
C ILE A 294 -14.26 -32.65 -16.59
N SER A 295 -14.62 -32.74 -15.30
CA SER A 295 -16.02 -32.80 -14.90
C SER A 295 -16.70 -31.45 -15.06
N GLU A 296 -18.03 -31.50 -15.04
CA GLU A 296 -18.86 -30.30 -15.01
C GLU A 296 -18.55 -29.47 -13.76
N LYS A 297 -18.56 -28.14 -13.94
CA LYS A 297 -18.33 -27.16 -12.89
C LYS A 297 -19.50 -26.19 -12.88
N ARG A 298 -20.16 -26.03 -11.73
CA ARG A 298 -21.26 -25.08 -11.52
C ARG A 298 -20.95 -24.14 -10.38
N PHE A 299 -20.85 -22.85 -10.65
CA PHE A 299 -20.55 -21.84 -9.64
C PHE A 299 -21.14 -20.49 -10.06
N LEU A 300 -21.67 -19.71 -9.12
CA LEU A 300 -22.17 -18.35 -9.34
C LEU A 300 -23.13 -18.26 -10.54
N GLY A 301 -24.01 -19.25 -10.69
CA GLY A 301 -24.95 -19.38 -11.82
C GLY A 301 -24.32 -19.74 -13.18
N THR A 302 -22.99 -19.84 -13.26
CA THR A 302 -22.24 -20.28 -14.45
C THR A 302 -22.10 -21.80 -14.49
N VAL A 303 -22.12 -22.37 -15.70
CA VAL A 303 -21.90 -23.80 -15.94
C VAL A 303 -20.79 -23.96 -16.97
N ILE A 304 -19.73 -24.67 -16.60
CA ILE A 304 -18.73 -25.20 -17.53
C ILE A 304 -19.08 -26.68 -17.73
N PRO A 305 -19.54 -27.09 -18.93
CA PRO A 305 -19.91 -28.48 -19.20
C PRO A 305 -18.74 -29.44 -18.99
N ALA A 306 -19.06 -30.71 -18.67
CA ALA A 306 -18.05 -31.76 -18.69
C ALA A 306 -17.44 -31.90 -20.09
N THR A 307 -16.15 -32.21 -20.15
CA THR A 307 -15.40 -32.36 -21.40
C THR A 307 -14.66 -33.70 -21.43
N THR A 308 -14.16 -34.07 -22.61
CA THR A 308 -13.26 -35.24 -22.76
C THR A 308 -11.79 -34.83 -22.80
N THR A 309 -11.50 -33.54 -22.96
CA THR A 309 -10.15 -32.99 -23.06
C THR A 309 -9.99 -31.84 -22.06
N PRO A 310 -8.97 -31.84 -21.20
CA PRO A 310 -8.73 -30.77 -20.24
C PRO A 310 -8.44 -29.42 -20.91
N ASN A 311 -9.11 -28.36 -20.46
CA ASN A 311 -8.90 -26.98 -20.92
C ASN A 311 -8.71 -26.00 -19.74
N PRO A 312 -7.62 -26.14 -18.97
CA PRO A 312 -7.38 -25.32 -17.77
C PRO A 312 -7.41 -23.81 -18.05
N ALA A 313 -6.83 -23.36 -19.16
CA ALA A 313 -6.82 -21.94 -19.51
C ALA A 313 -8.23 -21.40 -19.83
N GLY A 314 -9.04 -22.15 -20.56
CA GLY A 314 -10.42 -21.78 -20.85
C GLY A 314 -11.30 -21.75 -19.60
N ASP A 315 -11.17 -22.76 -18.75
CA ASP A 315 -11.94 -22.85 -17.50
C ASP A 315 -11.56 -21.71 -16.54
N LEU A 316 -10.27 -21.41 -16.43
CA LEU A 316 -9.77 -20.27 -15.64
C LEU A 316 -10.33 -18.95 -16.16
N LYS A 317 -10.30 -18.74 -17.49
CA LYS A 317 -10.84 -17.54 -18.11
C LYS A 317 -12.33 -17.38 -17.77
N ILE A 318 -13.14 -18.42 -17.95
CA ILE A 318 -14.58 -18.38 -17.63
C ILE A 318 -14.79 -18.04 -16.15
N ALA A 319 -14.06 -18.70 -15.25
CA ALA A 319 -14.22 -18.47 -13.81
C ALA A 319 -13.88 -17.04 -13.40
N LEU A 320 -12.72 -16.52 -13.83
CA LEU A 320 -12.30 -15.18 -13.48
C LEU A 320 -13.16 -14.10 -14.15
N ASP A 321 -13.66 -14.34 -15.37
CA ASP A 321 -14.62 -13.44 -16.02
C ASP A 321 -15.97 -13.42 -15.29
N THR A 322 -16.46 -14.58 -14.85
CA THR A 322 -17.68 -14.67 -14.02
C THR A 322 -17.52 -13.90 -12.71
N ILE A 323 -16.41 -14.13 -11.99
CA ILE A 323 -16.13 -13.43 -10.73
C ILE A 323 -16.02 -11.92 -10.96
N PHE A 324 -15.23 -11.49 -11.95
CA PHE A 324 -15.02 -10.07 -12.25
C PHE A 324 -16.31 -9.32 -12.63
N ASN A 325 -17.22 -9.99 -13.35
CA ASN A 325 -18.50 -9.41 -13.75
C ASN A 325 -19.57 -9.52 -12.66
N HIS A 326 -19.28 -10.14 -11.52
CA HIS A 326 -20.22 -10.20 -10.41
C HIS A 326 -20.50 -8.77 -9.87
N PRO A 327 -21.76 -8.41 -9.59
CA PRO A 327 -22.13 -7.05 -9.15
C PRO A 327 -21.42 -6.57 -7.89
N ASN A 328 -21.07 -7.49 -6.97
CA ASN A 328 -20.38 -7.13 -5.73
C ASN A 328 -18.96 -6.59 -5.92
N VAL A 329 -18.25 -6.88 -7.01
CA VAL A 329 -16.81 -6.56 -7.09
C VAL A 329 -16.56 -5.05 -6.96
N GLY A 330 -17.37 -4.24 -7.65
CA GLY A 330 -17.27 -2.77 -7.59
C GLY A 330 -17.41 -2.21 -6.18
N PRO A 331 -18.54 -2.41 -5.47
CA PRO A 331 -18.71 -1.93 -4.10
C PRO A 331 -17.75 -2.59 -3.10
N PHE A 332 -17.45 -3.87 -3.25
CA PHE A 332 -16.57 -4.59 -2.32
C PHE A 332 -15.14 -4.05 -2.37
N ILE A 333 -14.54 -3.97 -3.57
CA ILE A 333 -13.18 -3.46 -3.74
C ILE A 333 -13.13 -1.94 -3.55
N GLY A 334 -14.14 -1.21 -4.02
CA GLY A 334 -14.26 0.23 -3.80
C GLY A 334 -14.21 0.58 -2.31
N LYS A 335 -15.04 -0.09 -1.49
CA LYS A 335 -15.05 0.12 -0.03
C LYS A 335 -13.70 -0.19 0.62
N GLN A 336 -13.07 -1.31 0.27
CA GLN A 336 -11.76 -1.65 0.83
C GLN A 336 -10.67 -0.64 0.45
N MET A 337 -10.64 -0.17 -0.80
CA MET A 337 -9.68 0.85 -1.23
C MET A 337 -9.89 2.17 -0.47
N ILE A 338 -11.14 2.58 -0.24
CA ILE A 338 -11.45 3.76 0.58
C ILE A 338 -10.95 3.56 2.02
N GLN A 339 -11.17 2.39 2.62
CA GLN A 339 -10.69 2.08 3.97
C GLN A 339 -9.17 2.07 4.08
N ARG A 340 -8.47 1.55 3.06
CA ARG A 340 -7.00 1.50 3.06
C ARG A 340 -6.38 2.88 2.85
N LEU A 341 -6.99 3.77 2.07
CA LEU A 341 -6.40 5.06 1.69
C LEU A 341 -6.94 6.25 2.50
N VAL A 342 -8.24 6.30 2.79
CA VAL A 342 -8.93 7.53 3.19
C VAL A 342 -9.54 7.45 4.59
N THR A 343 -10.56 6.61 4.80
CA THR A 343 -11.35 6.56 6.04
C THR A 343 -11.93 5.19 6.33
N SER A 344 -12.01 4.81 7.61
CA SER A 344 -12.56 3.52 8.04
C SER A 344 -14.07 3.38 7.78
N ASN A 345 -14.82 4.50 7.77
CA ASN A 345 -16.28 4.52 7.70
C ASN A 345 -16.79 5.41 6.55
N PRO A 346 -16.56 5.04 5.28
CA PRO A 346 -17.10 5.81 4.16
C PRO A 346 -18.63 5.75 4.11
N SER A 347 -19.26 6.84 3.67
CA SER A 347 -20.72 6.81 3.46
C SER A 347 -21.10 5.84 2.33
N PRO A 348 -22.35 5.32 2.34
CA PRO A 348 -22.86 4.55 1.20
C PRO A 348 -22.77 5.34 -0.13
N ALA A 349 -22.99 6.65 -0.09
CA ALA A 349 -22.90 7.50 -1.28
C ALA A 349 -21.48 7.55 -1.85
N TYR A 350 -20.45 7.55 -1.01
CA TYR A 350 -19.05 7.47 -1.44
C TYR A 350 -18.75 6.13 -2.10
N VAL A 351 -19.11 5.01 -1.43
CA VAL A 351 -18.91 3.68 -2.00
C VAL A 351 -19.64 3.55 -3.34
N ASN A 352 -20.88 4.06 -3.46
CA ASN A 352 -21.64 4.06 -4.70
C ASN A 352 -20.92 4.80 -5.84
N ARG A 353 -20.35 5.98 -5.59
CA ARG A 353 -19.60 6.74 -6.61
C ARG A 353 -18.37 5.98 -7.08
N VAL A 354 -17.60 5.40 -6.16
CA VAL A 354 -16.42 4.59 -6.51
C VAL A 354 -16.81 3.30 -7.23
N ALA A 355 -17.87 2.62 -6.79
CA ALA A 355 -18.40 1.44 -7.43
C ALA A 355 -18.89 1.72 -8.86
N ASN A 356 -19.52 2.86 -9.11
CA ASN A 356 -19.90 3.29 -10.46
C ASN A 356 -18.69 3.45 -11.37
N VAL A 357 -17.60 4.03 -10.88
CA VAL A 357 -16.33 4.16 -11.63
C VAL A 357 -15.68 2.80 -11.88
N PHE A 358 -15.71 1.90 -10.88
CA PHE A 358 -15.28 0.52 -11.10
C PHE A 358 -16.13 -0.15 -12.19
N ASN A 359 -17.44 0.06 -12.18
CA ASN A 359 -18.35 -0.56 -13.14
C ASN A 359 -18.17 -0.01 -14.56
N ASN A 360 -17.84 1.27 -14.67
CA ASN A 360 -17.55 1.96 -15.92
C ASN A 360 -16.74 3.24 -15.63
N ASN A 361 -15.51 3.32 -16.13
CA ASN A 361 -14.63 4.47 -15.96
C ASN A 361 -15.04 5.74 -16.74
N GLY A 362 -16.22 5.76 -17.36
CA GLY A 362 -16.70 6.80 -18.26
C GLY A 362 -16.41 6.55 -19.74
N SER A 363 -15.64 5.50 -20.06
CA SER A 363 -15.32 5.06 -21.43
C SER A 363 -15.77 3.62 -21.71
N GLY A 364 -16.65 3.05 -20.88
CA GLY A 364 -17.14 1.68 -21.01
C GLY A 364 -16.20 0.61 -20.48
N VAL A 365 -15.11 0.99 -19.79
CA VAL A 365 -14.14 0.03 -19.24
C VAL A 365 -14.47 -0.24 -17.78
N ARG A 366 -14.77 -1.51 -17.47
CA ARG A 366 -14.94 -2.02 -16.11
C ARG A 366 -13.56 -2.31 -15.49
N GLY A 367 -13.40 -2.05 -14.20
CA GLY A 367 -12.24 -2.47 -13.41
C GLY A 367 -10.97 -1.66 -13.67
N ASP A 368 -11.06 -0.47 -14.26
CA ASP A 368 -9.91 0.43 -14.42
C ASP A 368 -9.45 0.96 -13.05
N MET A 369 -8.35 0.40 -12.54
CA MET A 369 -7.85 0.74 -11.20
C MET A 369 -7.25 2.15 -11.15
N ALA A 370 -6.78 2.70 -12.27
CA ALA A 370 -6.34 4.10 -12.32
C ALA A 370 -7.51 5.06 -12.08
N ALA A 371 -8.66 4.75 -12.69
CA ALA A 371 -9.89 5.52 -12.49
C ALA A 371 -10.46 5.32 -11.08
N VAL A 372 -10.46 4.09 -10.55
CA VAL A 372 -10.93 3.79 -9.19
C VAL A 372 -10.10 4.52 -8.13
N VAL A 373 -8.76 4.47 -8.21
CA VAL A 373 -7.87 5.18 -7.27
C VAL A 373 -8.11 6.70 -7.35
N ARG A 374 -8.30 7.24 -8.56
CA ARG A 374 -8.66 8.66 -8.73
C ARG A 374 -10.00 8.98 -8.08
N ALA A 375 -11.02 8.15 -8.27
CA ALA A 375 -12.35 8.35 -7.68
C ALA A 375 -12.32 8.31 -6.15
N VAL A 376 -11.55 7.39 -5.56
CA VAL A 376 -11.30 7.35 -4.11
C VAL A 376 -10.65 8.65 -3.66
N LEU A 377 -9.53 9.05 -4.25
CA LEU A 377 -8.77 10.18 -3.73
C LEU A 377 -9.41 11.54 -4.00
N LEU A 378 -10.24 11.70 -5.03
CA LEU A 378 -10.86 12.98 -5.37
C LEU A 378 -12.30 13.12 -4.88
N ASP A 379 -12.85 12.11 -4.20
CA ASP A 379 -14.22 12.17 -3.71
C ASP A 379 -14.45 13.37 -2.78
N SER A 380 -15.65 13.96 -2.85
CA SER A 380 -16.04 15.07 -2.00
C SER A 380 -15.87 14.78 -0.50
N GLU A 381 -16.11 13.56 -0.02
CA GLU A 381 -15.91 13.21 1.39
C GLU A 381 -14.42 13.17 1.76
N ALA A 382 -13.56 12.73 0.84
CA ALA A 382 -12.12 12.73 1.02
C ALA A 382 -11.50 14.15 0.99
N ARG A 383 -12.15 15.10 0.31
CA ARG A 383 -11.65 16.47 0.08
C ARG A 383 -12.28 17.54 0.95
N ASN A 384 -13.53 17.34 1.40
CA ASN A 384 -14.23 18.31 2.21
C ASN A 384 -13.55 18.44 3.57
N MET A 385 -12.84 19.54 3.81
CA MET A 385 -12.19 19.83 5.09
C MET A 385 -13.16 20.07 6.24
N SER A 386 -14.41 20.44 5.96
CA SER A 386 -15.48 20.48 6.96
C SER A 386 -15.81 19.09 7.49
N ALA A 387 -15.50 18.02 6.74
CA ALA A 387 -15.58 16.64 7.26
C ALA A 387 -14.52 16.36 8.34
N GLY A 388 -13.50 17.21 8.53
CA GLY A 388 -12.65 17.21 9.72
C GLY A 388 -13.39 17.59 11.01
N VAL A 389 -14.62 18.09 10.89
CA VAL A 389 -15.59 18.32 11.98
C VAL A 389 -16.56 17.15 12.13
N ASP A 390 -16.68 16.26 11.14
CA ASP A 390 -17.42 15.01 11.30
C ASP A 390 -16.62 14.08 12.22
N ALA A 391 -17.14 13.86 13.42
CA ALA A 391 -16.52 13.02 14.43
C ALA A 391 -16.31 11.56 13.95
N ASN A 392 -17.00 11.15 12.88
CA ASN A 392 -16.97 9.80 12.34
C ASN A 392 -16.01 9.64 11.14
N PHE A 393 -15.45 10.74 10.61
CA PHE A 393 -14.52 10.69 9.48
C PHE A 393 -13.07 10.46 9.93
N GLY A 394 -12.35 9.72 9.09
CA GLY A 394 -10.92 9.45 9.24
C GLY A 394 -10.63 7.99 9.52
N LYS A 395 -9.39 7.70 9.91
CA LYS A 395 -8.92 6.37 10.30
C LYS A 395 -7.71 6.47 11.22
N LEU A 396 -7.41 5.38 11.90
CA LEU A 396 -6.12 5.25 12.55
C LEU A 396 -5.05 4.98 11.47
N ARG A 397 -3.90 5.65 11.55
CA ARG A 397 -2.77 5.30 10.67
C ARG A 397 -2.23 3.94 11.08
N GLU A 398 -1.88 3.11 10.11
CA GLU A 398 -1.17 1.86 10.38
C GLU A 398 0.25 2.15 10.90
N PRO A 399 0.81 1.36 11.84
CA PRO A 399 2.15 1.59 12.40
C PRO A 399 3.26 1.79 11.36
N VAL A 400 3.26 1.03 10.26
CA VAL A 400 4.23 1.21 9.16
C VAL A 400 4.06 2.58 8.48
N ILE A 401 2.81 3.04 8.28
CA ILE A 401 2.51 4.36 7.71
C ILE A 401 2.91 5.49 8.68
N ARG A 402 2.76 5.29 9.98
CA ARG A 402 3.24 6.25 11.01
C ARG A 402 4.76 6.40 10.94
N MET A 403 5.50 5.29 10.79
CA MET A 403 6.96 5.33 10.72
C MET A 403 7.45 5.97 9.42
N THR A 404 6.93 5.53 8.28
CA THR A 404 7.29 6.09 6.95
C THR A 404 6.94 7.57 6.84
N GLY A 405 5.80 8.00 7.40
CA GLY A 405 5.43 9.42 7.44
C GLY A 405 6.41 10.28 8.22
N LEU A 406 6.94 9.79 9.36
CA LEU A 406 8.00 10.47 10.11
C LEU A 406 9.29 10.52 9.28
N MET A 407 9.69 9.37 8.72
CA MET A 407 10.90 9.26 7.92
C MET A 407 10.89 10.23 6.75
N ARG A 408 9.78 10.34 6.02
CA ARG A 408 9.64 11.26 4.89
C ARG A 408 9.61 12.72 5.35
N ALA A 409 8.84 13.05 6.38
CA ALA A 409 8.75 14.43 6.89
C ALA A 409 10.10 15.00 7.34
N LEU A 410 10.99 14.16 7.90
CA LEU A 410 12.33 14.52 8.35
C LEU A 410 13.46 14.04 7.42
N ASN A 411 13.16 13.78 6.14
CA ASN A 411 14.13 13.44 5.10
C ASN A 411 15.13 12.35 5.54
N ALA A 412 14.60 11.23 6.03
CA ALA A 412 15.41 10.13 6.52
C ALA A 412 16.37 9.62 5.45
N ALA A 413 17.58 9.26 5.87
CA ALA A 413 18.60 8.72 4.99
C ALA A 413 19.35 7.56 5.66
N SER A 414 19.69 6.56 4.85
CA SER A 414 20.57 5.45 5.23
C SER A 414 22.03 5.86 5.11
N THR A 415 22.85 5.59 6.12
CA THR A 415 24.29 5.93 6.08
C THR A 415 25.09 5.06 5.13
N ASN A 416 24.65 3.83 4.87
CA ASN A 416 25.30 2.89 3.96
C ASN A 416 24.53 2.62 2.66
N GLY A 417 23.34 3.21 2.49
CA GLY A 417 22.47 3.06 1.33
C GLY A 417 21.62 1.78 1.29
N LEU A 418 21.79 0.85 2.25
CA LEU A 418 21.08 -0.43 2.30
C LEU A 418 19.74 -0.37 3.05
N TRP A 419 19.52 0.64 3.88
CA TRP A 419 18.31 0.74 4.72
C TRP A 419 18.05 -0.51 5.57
N PRO A 420 18.98 -0.97 6.43
CA PRO A 420 18.92 -2.25 7.14
C PRO A 420 17.90 -2.25 8.31
N VAL A 421 16.66 -1.85 8.03
CA VAL A 421 15.52 -1.94 8.93
C VAL A 421 14.90 -3.31 8.73
N GLY A 422 15.14 -4.21 9.68
CA GLY A 422 14.59 -5.56 9.68
C GLY A 422 13.10 -5.62 10.03
N SER A 423 12.65 -6.80 10.46
CA SER A 423 11.27 -7.01 10.90
C SER A 423 10.90 -6.07 12.06
N THR A 424 9.74 -5.42 11.92
CA THR A 424 9.09 -4.59 12.94
C THR A 424 7.81 -5.25 13.50
N SER A 425 7.63 -6.56 13.26
CA SER A 425 6.42 -7.30 13.64
C SER A 425 6.28 -7.57 15.14
N ALA A 426 7.37 -7.43 15.91
CA ALA A 426 7.31 -7.66 17.35
C ALA A 426 6.36 -6.65 18.03
N SER A 427 5.61 -7.09 19.03
CA SER A 427 4.74 -6.22 19.85
C SER A 427 5.53 -5.19 20.65
N THR A 428 6.81 -5.46 20.92
CA THR A 428 7.77 -4.49 21.48
C THR A 428 8.34 -3.52 20.43
N SER A 429 7.92 -3.66 19.17
CA SER A 429 8.25 -2.78 18.04
C SER A 429 6.98 -2.15 17.46
N LEU A 430 6.84 -2.07 16.12
CA LEU A 430 5.64 -1.52 15.47
C LEU A 430 4.44 -2.47 15.48
N GLY A 431 4.62 -3.75 15.83
CA GLY A 431 3.56 -4.76 15.75
C GLY A 431 3.11 -5.08 14.32
N GLN A 432 3.83 -4.59 13.32
CA GLN A 432 3.49 -4.74 11.90
C GLN A 432 4.75 -4.63 11.05
N SER A 433 4.97 -5.59 10.14
CA SER A 433 5.92 -5.44 9.03
C SER A 433 5.19 -5.60 7.70
N PRO A 434 5.65 -4.96 6.61
CA PRO A 434 5.09 -5.16 5.27
C PRO A 434 5.10 -6.65 4.88
N MET A 435 4.06 -7.16 4.22
CA MET A 435 4.01 -8.56 3.76
C MET A 435 4.21 -9.61 4.89
N ALA A 436 3.91 -9.27 6.14
CA ALA A 436 4.06 -10.17 7.29
C ALA A 436 2.73 -10.41 8.02
N SER A 437 1.62 -10.45 7.27
CA SER A 437 0.29 -10.65 7.82
C SER A 437 0.20 -11.98 8.57
N PRO A 438 -0.42 -12.03 9.77
CA PRO A 438 -0.49 -13.25 10.57
C PRO A 438 -1.46 -14.30 10.02
N SER A 439 -2.32 -13.93 9.07
CA SER A 439 -3.27 -14.84 8.41
C SER A 439 -3.72 -14.26 7.07
N VAL A 440 -4.47 -15.05 6.29
CA VAL A 440 -5.14 -14.62 5.06
C VAL A 440 -6.09 -13.43 5.28
N PHE A 441 -6.58 -13.23 6.50
CA PHE A 441 -7.43 -12.08 6.87
C PHE A 441 -6.65 -10.78 7.10
N ASN A 442 -5.36 -10.74 6.74
CA ASN A 442 -4.44 -9.65 6.97
C ASN A 442 -4.17 -9.40 8.48
N PHE A 443 -3.52 -8.28 8.84
CA PHE A 443 -3.28 -7.83 10.22
C PHE A 443 -4.58 -7.55 10.97
N PHE A 444 -5.59 -7.04 10.27
CA PHE A 444 -6.85 -6.63 10.84
C PHE A 444 -7.97 -6.73 9.81
N ARG A 445 -9.18 -7.02 10.30
CA ARG A 445 -10.37 -7.24 9.50
C ARG A 445 -10.99 -5.90 9.11
N PRO A 446 -11.39 -5.70 7.84
CA PRO A 446 -12.04 -4.46 7.38
C PRO A 446 -13.33 -4.09 8.15
N GLY A 447 -13.98 -5.08 8.75
CA GLY A 447 -15.18 -4.93 9.58
C GLY A 447 -14.93 -4.94 11.09
N TYR A 448 -13.69 -4.82 11.57
CA TYR A 448 -13.44 -4.85 13.02
C TYR A 448 -13.98 -3.60 13.70
N THR A 449 -14.79 -3.85 14.72
CA THR A 449 -15.36 -2.84 15.62
C THR A 449 -14.77 -3.05 17.02
N PRO A 450 -14.04 -2.06 17.58
CA PRO A 450 -13.45 -2.21 18.90
C PRO A 450 -14.54 -2.26 19.99
N PRO A 451 -14.59 -3.33 20.80
CA PRO A 451 -15.63 -3.51 21.82
C PRO A 451 -15.49 -2.48 22.95
N ASN A 452 -16.60 -2.16 23.62
CA ASN A 452 -16.63 -1.24 24.77
C ASN A 452 -16.07 0.16 24.49
N THR A 453 -16.13 0.63 23.24
CA THR A 453 -15.72 1.98 22.83
C THR A 453 -16.91 2.78 22.29
N LYS A 454 -16.79 4.11 22.26
CA LYS A 454 -17.79 5.00 21.62
C LYS A 454 -18.02 4.61 20.16
N THR A 455 -16.94 4.31 19.43
CA THR A 455 -16.97 3.83 18.05
C THR A 455 -17.82 2.56 17.93
N GLY A 456 -17.60 1.57 18.81
CA GLY A 456 -18.38 0.33 18.79
C GLY A 456 -19.85 0.51 19.15
N THR A 457 -20.17 1.37 20.12
CA THR A 457 -21.58 1.67 20.46
C THR A 457 -22.34 2.36 19.32
N GLN A 458 -21.64 3.01 18.39
CA GLN A 458 -22.21 3.67 17.22
C GLN A 458 -22.29 2.74 15.99
N GLY A 459 -21.85 1.47 16.11
CA GLY A 459 -21.80 0.54 14.98
C GLY A 459 -20.73 0.88 13.94
N LEU A 460 -19.77 1.74 14.28
CA LEU A 460 -18.66 2.12 13.40
C LEU A 460 -17.52 1.09 13.48
N VAL A 461 -16.73 1.03 12.42
CA VAL A 461 -15.52 0.19 12.37
C VAL A 461 -14.27 1.05 12.60
N ALA A 462 -13.26 0.44 13.21
CA ALA A 462 -11.91 1.00 13.32
C ALA A 462 -10.90 -0.14 13.12
N PRO A 463 -10.72 -0.62 11.88
CA PRO A 463 -10.01 -1.86 11.59
C PRO A 463 -8.63 -1.96 12.24
N GLU A 464 -7.83 -0.91 12.09
CA GLU A 464 -6.46 -0.83 12.59
C GLU A 464 -6.36 -0.93 14.13
N MET A 465 -7.45 -0.68 14.88
CA MET A 465 -7.46 -0.87 16.34
C MET A 465 -7.36 -2.35 16.75
N GLN A 466 -7.59 -3.30 15.83
CA GLN A 466 -7.50 -4.73 16.15
C GLN A 466 -6.09 -5.17 16.56
N ILE A 467 -5.06 -4.43 16.15
CA ILE A 467 -3.65 -4.68 16.50
C ILE A 467 -3.13 -3.69 17.56
N VAL A 468 -4.03 -3.04 18.31
CA VAL A 468 -3.70 -2.06 19.34
C VAL A 468 -4.11 -2.59 20.72
N ASP A 469 -3.12 -2.69 21.59
CA ASP A 469 -3.22 -3.10 23.00
C ASP A 469 -2.16 -2.35 23.83
N GLU A 470 -2.11 -2.57 25.14
CA GLU A 470 -1.19 -1.88 26.03
C GLU A 470 0.29 -2.13 25.69
N VAL A 471 0.62 -3.35 25.22
CA VAL A 471 1.99 -3.74 24.90
C VAL A 471 2.46 -3.08 23.60
N THR A 472 1.63 -3.12 22.56
CA THR A 472 1.92 -2.52 21.25
C THR A 472 1.97 -0.99 21.32
N VAL A 473 1.16 -0.36 22.18
CA VAL A 473 1.28 1.09 22.45
C VAL A 473 2.65 1.41 23.07
N ALA A 474 3.07 0.68 24.10
CA ALA A 474 4.37 0.87 24.72
C ALA A 474 5.53 0.56 23.75
N GLY A 475 5.42 -0.52 22.98
CA GLY A 475 6.40 -0.92 21.94
C GLY A 475 6.55 0.13 20.85
N TYR A 476 5.44 0.69 20.37
CA TYR A 476 5.45 1.80 19.43
C TYR A 476 6.16 3.02 20.03
N MET A 477 5.81 3.45 21.23
CA MET A 477 6.46 4.59 21.89
C MET A 477 7.98 4.39 22.02
N ASN A 478 8.43 3.22 22.47
CA ASN A 478 9.86 2.90 22.60
C ASN A 478 10.58 2.89 21.23
N THR A 479 9.92 2.36 20.20
CA THR A 479 10.45 2.35 18.83
C THR A 479 10.58 3.78 18.28
N MET A 480 9.57 4.62 18.47
CA MET A 480 9.61 6.01 18.05
C MET A 480 10.67 6.81 18.83
N GLN A 481 10.81 6.57 20.14
CA GLN A 481 11.85 7.20 20.96
C GLN A 481 13.25 6.86 20.42
N THR A 482 13.51 5.58 20.16
CA THR A 482 14.80 5.12 19.60
C THR A 482 15.05 5.72 18.22
N THR A 483 14.04 5.69 17.35
CA THR A 483 14.14 6.22 15.98
C THR A 483 14.43 7.71 15.97
N VAL A 484 13.72 8.49 16.81
CA VAL A 484 13.92 9.93 16.95
C VAL A 484 15.28 10.27 17.56
N ASN A 485 15.74 9.47 18.53
CA ASN A 485 16.98 9.79 19.23
C ASN A 485 18.22 9.39 18.43
N THR A 486 18.27 8.16 17.94
CA THR A 486 19.48 7.57 17.36
C THR A 486 19.29 7.07 15.94
N GLY A 487 18.06 6.88 15.46
CA GLY A 487 17.75 6.25 14.17
C GLY A 487 17.27 4.81 14.33
N ILE A 488 17.05 4.13 13.21
CA ILE A 488 16.49 2.77 13.15
C ILE A 488 17.30 1.89 12.18
N GLY A 489 17.12 0.57 12.31
CA GLY A 489 17.86 -0.44 11.57
C GLY A 489 19.16 -0.83 12.25
N THR A 490 19.88 -1.80 11.67
CA THR A 490 21.16 -2.28 12.19
C THR A 490 22.12 -1.11 12.38
N SER A 491 22.72 -1.00 13.58
CA SER A 491 23.61 0.11 13.96
C SER A 491 22.97 1.50 13.87
N SER A 492 21.63 1.58 13.89
CA SER A 492 20.87 2.81 13.67
C SER A 492 21.23 3.50 12.35
N ASP A 493 21.41 2.73 11.27
CA ASP A 493 21.87 3.24 9.97
C ASP A 493 20.91 4.26 9.33
N VAL A 494 19.59 4.11 9.52
CA VAL A 494 18.61 5.06 8.98
C VAL A 494 18.41 6.19 9.98
N LYS A 495 18.81 7.41 9.60
CA LYS A 495 18.80 8.61 10.45
C LYS A 495 17.77 9.62 9.96
N LEU A 496 17.12 10.32 10.90
CA LEU A 496 16.28 11.48 10.62
C LEU A 496 17.14 12.76 10.57
N SER A 497 16.76 13.72 9.73
CA SER A 497 17.40 15.04 9.66
C SER A 497 16.62 16.07 10.49
N TYR A 498 17.33 16.81 11.34
CA TYR A 498 16.76 17.86 12.21
C TYR A 498 17.24 19.26 11.85
N VAL A 499 17.87 19.45 10.67
CA VAL A 499 18.54 20.71 10.31
C VAL A 499 17.58 21.90 10.39
N LYS A 500 16.35 21.75 9.88
CA LYS A 500 15.37 22.84 9.85
C LYS A 500 14.67 23.02 11.19
N GLU A 501 14.51 21.96 11.97
CA GLU A 501 13.91 21.98 13.30
C GLU A 501 14.88 22.66 14.29
N MET A 502 16.17 22.33 14.23
CA MET A 502 17.21 22.96 15.06
C MET A 502 17.33 24.46 14.80
N ALA A 503 17.14 24.90 13.54
CA ALA A 503 17.20 26.31 13.17
C ALA A 503 16.16 27.18 13.87
N VAL A 504 15.04 26.59 14.33
CA VAL A 504 13.97 27.30 15.06
C VAL A 504 13.86 26.89 16.53
N ALA A 505 14.68 25.96 17.01
CA ALA A 505 14.55 25.35 18.35
C ALA A 505 14.87 26.30 19.54
N ALA A 506 15.43 27.48 19.26
CA ALA A 506 15.59 28.53 20.27
C ALA A 506 14.25 29.10 20.72
N ASP A 507 13.24 29.11 19.84
CA ASP A 507 11.86 29.49 20.11
C ASP A 507 10.98 28.22 20.20
N PRO A 508 10.59 27.79 21.41
CA PRO A 508 9.74 26.61 21.59
C PRO A 508 8.41 26.68 20.82
N ALA A 509 7.79 27.86 20.70
CA ALA A 509 6.53 28.00 19.99
C ALA A 509 6.72 27.81 18.48
N ALA A 510 7.74 28.46 17.89
CA ALA A 510 8.06 28.31 16.47
C ALA A 510 8.47 26.87 16.12
N LEU A 511 9.22 26.19 17.00
CA LEU A 511 9.56 24.78 16.82
C LEU A 511 8.33 23.89 16.80
N VAL A 512 7.42 24.06 17.76
CA VAL A 512 6.19 23.24 17.83
C VAL A 512 5.27 23.54 16.65
N ASP A 513 5.19 24.80 16.19
CA ASP A 513 4.43 25.15 14.99
C ASP A 513 4.99 24.50 13.74
N ARG A 514 6.32 24.42 13.61
CA ARG A 514 6.98 23.69 12.53
C ARG A 514 6.66 22.19 12.57
N VAL A 515 6.76 21.57 13.74
CA VAL A 515 6.46 20.13 13.89
C VAL A 515 4.97 19.86 13.65
N ASN A 516 4.08 20.75 14.11
CA ASN A 516 2.65 20.69 13.83
C ASN A 516 2.36 20.77 12.32
N TYR A 517 3.05 21.67 11.62
CA TYR A 517 2.93 21.80 10.17
C TYR A 517 3.30 20.50 9.44
N LEU A 518 4.43 19.87 9.82
CA LEU A 518 4.98 18.72 9.10
C LEU A 518 4.32 17.38 9.44
N LEU A 519 3.98 17.14 10.71
CA LEU A 519 3.58 15.81 11.18
C LEU A 519 2.06 15.71 11.40
N THR A 520 1.43 16.78 11.86
CA THR A 520 -0.01 16.83 12.13
C THR A 520 -0.77 17.74 11.16
N TYR A 521 -0.08 18.33 10.19
CA TYR A 521 -0.66 19.12 9.10
C TYR A 521 -1.49 20.30 9.57
N GLY A 522 -1.08 20.91 10.68
CA GLY A 522 -1.80 22.01 11.33
C GLY A 522 -2.94 21.57 12.26
N ASN A 523 -3.21 20.28 12.39
CA ASN A 523 -4.33 19.76 13.20
C ASN A 523 -3.97 19.47 14.67
N MET A 524 -2.78 19.85 15.14
CA MET A 524 -2.45 19.71 16.56
C MET A 524 -3.37 20.58 17.40
N THR A 525 -4.07 19.98 18.36
CA THR A 525 -4.93 20.74 19.29
C THR A 525 -4.13 21.78 20.08
N ALA A 526 -4.76 22.91 20.43
CA ALA A 526 -4.12 23.98 21.21
C ALA A 526 -3.58 23.48 22.56
N ALA A 527 -4.30 22.57 23.22
CA ALA A 527 -3.85 21.95 24.46
C ALA A 527 -2.58 21.10 24.25
N ARG A 528 -2.53 20.28 23.19
CA ARG A 528 -1.34 19.49 22.85
C ARG A 528 -0.16 20.39 22.51
N ARG A 529 -0.40 21.42 21.71
CA ARG A 529 0.60 22.43 21.34
C ARG A 529 1.25 23.02 22.58
N GLN A 530 0.45 23.47 23.55
CA GLN A 530 0.97 24.03 24.80
C GLN A 530 1.77 23.02 25.61
N GLN A 531 1.28 21.78 25.75
CA GLN A 531 2.00 20.71 26.47
C GLN A 531 3.40 20.44 25.88
N ILE A 532 3.52 20.43 24.54
CA ILE A 532 4.81 20.21 23.88
C ILE A 532 5.71 21.45 24.04
N ILE A 533 5.16 22.67 23.95
CA ILE A 533 5.90 23.91 24.23
C ILE A 533 6.50 23.89 25.64
N ASP A 534 5.70 23.53 26.64
CA ASP A 534 6.15 23.47 28.04
C ASP A 534 7.28 22.43 28.21
N ALA A 535 7.14 21.25 27.60
CA ALA A 535 8.15 20.20 27.65
C ALA A 535 9.46 20.60 26.95
N VAL A 536 9.38 21.24 25.78
CA VAL A 536 10.54 21.77 25.03
C VAL A 536 11.23 22.88 25.82
N THR A 537 10.46 23.76 26.46
CA THR A 537 10.97 24.87 27.26
C THR A 537 11.80 24.37 28.46
N ALA A 538 11.40 23.24 29.06
CA ALA A 538 12.12 22.62 30.17
C ALA A 538 13.54 22.15 29.79
N VAL A 539 13.83 21.92 28.50
CA VAL A 539 15.19 21.67 28.02
C VAL A 539 15.92 23.02 27.93
N THR A 540 16.76 23.31 28.93
CA THR A 540 17.50 24.58 29.00
C THR A 540 18.59 24.65 27.92
N ILE A 541 18.69 25.77 27.22
CA ILE A 541 19.85 26.07 26.37
C ILE A 541 20.94 26.68 27.27
N PRO A 542 22.11 26.03 27.40
CA PRO A 542 23.19 26.57 28.21
C PRO A 542 23.60 27.97 27.73
N SER A 543 23.92 28.85 28.68
CA SER A 543 24.41 30.20 28.41
C SER A 543 25.50 30.58 29.40
N GLY A 544 26.43 31.46 29.01
CA GLY A 544 27.53 31.94 29.84
C GLY A 544 28.92 31.76 29.21
N GLY A 545 29.93 32.40 29.81
CA GLY A 545 31.29 32.52 29.24
C GLY A 545 32.08 31.21 29.05
N THR A 546 31.64 30.11 29.65
CA THR A 546 32.25 28.77 29.50
C THR A 546 31.43 27.83 28.60
N THR A 547 30.30 28.29 28.05
CA THR A 547 29.44 27.46 27.21
C THR A 547 30.03 27.34 25.81
N THR A 548 30.13 26.11 25.31
CA THR A 548 30.60 25.80 23.96
C THR A 548 29.45 25.74 22.95
N GLN A 549 29.73 26.00 21.68
CA GLN A 549 28.73 25.88 20.61
C GLN A 549 28.15 24.45 20.53
N ALA A 550 28.99 23.43 20.75
CA ALA A 550 28.54 22.03 20.76
C ALA A 550 27.49 21.75 21.86
N GLN A 551 27.59 22.40 23.02
CA GLN A 551 26.58 22.28 24.08
C GLN A 551 25.27 22.98 23.71
N ILE A 552 25.34 24.13 23.03
CA ILE A 552 24.16 24.83 22.51
C ILE A 552 23.48 23.98 21.44
N ASP A 553 24.23 23.47 20.47
CA ASP A 553 23.73 22.63 19.38
C ASP A 553 23.09 21.33 19.92
N ALA A 554 23.70 20.70 20.93
CA ALA A 554 23.13 19.54 21.60
C ALA A 554 21.80 19.86 22.29
N ALA A 555 21.67 21.02 22.94
CA ALA A 555 20.41 21.45 23.55
C ALA A 555 19.32 21.73 22.50
N LEU A 556 19.66 22.39 21.39
CA LEU A 556 18.74 22.65 20.27
C LEU A 556 18.29 21.35 19.59
N LEU A 557 19.20 20.39 19.41
CA LEU A 557 18.87 19.05 18.90
C LEU A 557 17.94 18.30 19.86
N ASN A 558 18.20 18.34 21.17
CA ASN A 558 17.35 17.70 22.17
C ASN A 558 15.94 18.30 22.19
N ARG A 559 15.81 19.62 22.08
CA ARG A 559 14.52 20.31 21.91
C ARG A 559 13.78 19.82 20.66
N SER A 560 14.47 19.75 19.53
CA SER A 560 13.92 19.30 18.25
C SER A 560 13.42 17.86 18.32
N LYS A 561 14.25 16.95 18.86
CA LYS A 561 13.89 15.54 19.08
C LYS A 561 12.70 15.40 20.03
N LEU A 562 12.66 16.16 21.12
CA LEU A 562 11.56 16.11 22.09
C LEU A 562 10.24 16.55 21.46
N ALA A 563 10.25 17.65 20.70
CA ALA A 563 9.06 18.15 19.99
C ALA A 563 8.52 17.09 19.01
N VAL A 564 9.41 16.48 18.22
CA VAL A 564 9.06 15.43 17.26
C VAL A 564 8.53 14.18 17.98
N TYR A 565 9.24 13.68 18.99
CA TYR A 565 8.85 12.49 19.74
C TYR A 565 7.45 12.63 20.35
N LEU A 566 7.21 13.72 21.09
CA LEU A 566 5.90 13.97 21.72
C LEU A 566 4.78 14.10 20.69
N THR A 567 5.08 14.63 19.50
CA THR A 567 4.12 14.72 18.41
C THR A 567 3.78 13.35 17.83
N VAL A 568 4.77 12.51 17.48
CA VAL A 568 4.51 11.23 16.80
C VAL A 568 3.88 10.15 17.69
N VAL A 569 3.93 10.32 19.01
CA VAL A 569 3.22 9.47 19.97
C VAL A 569 1.86 10.05 20.38
N SER A 570 1.49 11.21 19.86
CA SER A 570 0.20 11.84 20.16
C SER A 570 -0.94 11.29 19.31
N PRO A 571 -2.19 11.31 19.82
CA PRO A 571 -3.38 11.03 19.01
C PRO A 571 -3.50 11.93 17.77
N ASP A 572 -3.01 13.18 17.84
CA ASP A 572 -3.05 14.15 16.73
C ASP A 572 -2.24 13.66 15.52
N TYR A 573 -1.16 12.89 15.73
CA TYR A 573 -0.37 12.25 14.68
C TYR A 573 -0.93 10.88 14.27
N ILE A 574 -1.33 10.09 15.27
CA ILE A 574 -1.75 8.70 15.07
C ILE A 574 -3.06 8.63 14.25
N LEU A 575 -3.92 9.65 14.36
CA LEU A 575 -5.13 9.76 13.56
C LEU A 575 -4.83 10.39 12.18
N GLN A 576 -5.46 9.84 11.15
CA GLN A 576 -5.53 10.39 9.81
C GLN A 576 -6.91 11.00 9.62
N ARG A 577 -6.97 12.32 9.41
CA ARG A 577 -8.23 13.06 9.22
C ARG A 577 -8.22 13.81 7.91
#